data_AF-A0A196MHT6-F1
#
_entry.id   AF-A0A196MHT6-F1
#
_cell.length_a   1.000
_cell.length_b   1.000
_cell.length_c   1.000
_cell.angle_alpha   90.00
_cell.angle_beta   90.00
_cell.angle_gamma   90.00
#
_symmetry.space_group_name_H-M   'P 1'
#
loop_
_entity.id
_entity.type
_entity.pdbx_description
1 polymer ?
#
loop_
_entity_poly.entity_id
_entity_poly.type
_entity_poly.pdbx_seq_one_letter_code
_entity_poly.pdbx_strand_id
1 'polypeptide(L)'
;MRHDPISAILTDLLRRVDALAGQRGHLSLMRLHDEVDQIRHIARAFHLDTVEGLAGTLESALSLHGLGPVVLSYLDLLREAIGAEMPVSLIVPMIPRAASPAIVPLRA
;
A
#
# COMPACT_ATOMS: atom_id res chain seq x y z
N MET A 1 21.08 -19.07 3.67
CA MET A 1 19.69 -18.61 3.55
C MET A 1 19.53 -17.97 2.19
N ARG A 2 18.83 -18.61 1.24
CA ARG A 2 18.60 -18.04 -0.09
C ARG A 2 17.50 -16.99 0.06
N HIS A 3 17.87 -15.72 0.19
CA HIS A 3 16.90 -14.63 0.05
C HIS A 3 16.40 -14.72 -1.38
N ASP A 4 15.11 -15.04 -1.56
CA ASP A 4 14.52 -14.92 -2.88
C ASP A 4 14.57 -13.44 -3.27
N PRO A 5 15.13 -13.09 -4.45
CA PRO A 5 15.28 -11.71 -4.85
C PRO A 5 13.93 -10.97 -4.83
N ILE A 6 12.82 -11.65 -5.12
CA ILE A 6 11.48 -11.05 -5.10
C ILE A 6 11.06 -10.62 -3.69
N SER A 7 11.40 -11.41 -2.67
CA SER A 7 11.09 -11.09 -1.28
C SER A 7 11.88 -9.87 -0.79
N ALA A 8 13.13 -9.70 -1.27
CA ALA A 8 13.92 -8.52 -0.96
C ALA A 8 13.28 -7.24 -1.55
N ILE A 9 12.76 -7.33 -2.77
CA ILE A 9 12.10 -6.21 -3.46
C ILE A 9 10.77 -5.86 -2.78
N LEU A 10 9.94 -6.86 -2.47
CA LEU A 10 8.68 -6.63 -1.75
C LEU A 10 8.94 -5.98 -0.37
N THR A 11 10.00 -6.41 0.31
CA THR A 11 10.41 -5.79 1.59
C THR A 11 10.85 -4.33 1.41
N ASP A 12 11.58 -4.02 0.33
CA ASP A 12 11.98 -2.64 0.02
C ASP A 12 10.77 -1.75 -0.31
N LEU A 13 9.86 -2.23 -1.16
CA LEU A 13 8.61 -1.54 -1.49
C LEU A 13 7.78 -1.26 -0.24
N LEU A 14 7.60 -2.26 0.63
CA LEU A 14 6.87 -2.10 1.88
C LEU A 14 7.52 -1.03 2.77
N ARG A 15 8.85 -1.06 2.91
CA ARG A 15 9.60 -0.08 3.70
C ARG A 15 9.42 1.34 3.16
N ARG A 16 9.42 1.53 1.84
CA ARG A 16 9.17 2.82 1.19
C ARG A 16 7.77 3.33 1.50
N VAL A 17 6.74 2.48 1.33
CA VAL A 17 5.35 2.85 1.63
C VAL A 17 5.16 3.19 3.11
N ASP A 18 5.72 2.40 4.02
CA ASP A 18 5.69 2.70 5.47
C ASP A 18 6.43 4.01 5.80
N ALA A 19 7.56 4.30 5.15
CA ALA A 19 8.26 5.57 5.31
C ALA A 19 7.42 6.77 4.82
N LEU A 20 6.73 6.63 3.69
CA LEU A 20 5.80 7.65 3.19
C LEU A 20 4.64 7.87 4.16
N ALA A 21 4.04 6.79 4.66
CA ALA A 21 2.95 6.83 5.63
C ALA A 21 3.39 7.40 6.99
N GLY A 22 4.67 7.30 7.35
CA GLY A 22 5.26 7.87 8.56
C GLY A 22 5.58 9.37 8.46
N GLN A 23 5.72 9.91 7.24
CA GLN A 23 6.09 11.31 6.99
C GLN A 23 4.89 12.26 6.84
N ARG A 24 3.77 11.97 7.53
CA ARG A 24 2.39 12.53 7.45
C ARG A 24 2.17 14.05 7.33
N GLY A 25 3.21 14.89 7.33
CA GLY A 25 3.09 16.34 7.14
C GLY A 25 4.35 17.02 6.60
N HIS A 26 5.40 16.27 6.27
CA HIS A 26 6.69 16.83 5.83
C HIS A 26 7.06 16.46 4.39
N LEU A 27 6.25 15.63 3.73
CA LEU A 27 6.46 15.25 2.34
C LEU A 27 5.92 16.31 1.38
N SER A 28 6.80 16.78 0.50
CA SER A 28 6.40 17.62 -0.63
C SER A 28 5.63 16.79 -1.66
N LEU A 29 4.61 17.39 -2.29
CA LEU A 29 3.81 16.72 -3.32
C LEU A 29 4.66 16.17 -4.48
N MET A 30 5.68 16.92 -4.90
CA MET A 30 6.65 16.47 -5.92
C MET A 30 7.39 15.19 -5.49
N ARG A 31 7.81 15.12 -4.22
CA ARG A 31 8.54 13.97 -3.70
C ARG A 31 7.63 12.74 -3.57
N LEU A 32 6.37 12.96 -3.19
CA LEU A 32 5.40 11.87 -3.15
C LEU A 32 5.09 11.34 -4.56
N HIS A 33 4.97 12.22 -5.55
CA HIS A 33 4.79 11.81 -6.95
C HIS A 33 5.96 10.96 -7.46
N ASP A 34 7.21 11.38 -7.19
CA ASP A 34 8.41 10.65 -7.58
C ASP A 34 8.45 9.24 -6.95
N GLU A 35 8.14 9.13 -5.66
CA GLU A 35 8.11 7.84 -4.96
C GLU A 35 6.98 6.92 -5.47
N VAL A 36 5.80 7.48 -5.78
CA VAL A 36 4.68 6.70 -6.35
C VAL A 36 5.00 6.23 -7.76
N ASP A 37 5.63 7.07 -8.60
CA ASP A 37 6.09 6.66 -9.93
C ASP A 37 7.15 5.55 -9.83
N GLN A 38 8.08 5.66 -8.88
CA GLN A 38 9.07 4.62 -8.66
C GLN A 38 8.46 3.31 -8.16
N ILE A 39 7.47 3.36 -7.26
CA ILE A 39 6.70 2.18 -6.83
C ILE A 39 6.02 1.53 -8.05
N ARG A 40 5.38 2.32 -8.91
CA ARG A 40 4.73 1.84 -10.15
C ARG A 40 5.75 1.19 -11.09
N HIS A 41 6.90 1.83 -11.29
CA HIS A 41 7.96 1.32 -12.15
C HIS A 41 8.49 -0.04 -11.68
N ILE A 42 8.75 -0.18 -10.37
CA ILE A 42 9.20 -1.43 -9.77
C ILE A 42 8.09 -2.48 -9.87
N ALA A 43 6.85 -2.14 -9.51
CA ALA A 43 5.71 -3.06 -9.60
C ALA A 43 5.56 -3.66 -11.01
N ARG A 44 5.66 -2.81 -12.03
CA ARG A 44 5.60 -3.24 -13.44
C ARG A 44 6.76 -4.13 -13.85
N ALA A 45 7.98 -3.85 -13.35
CA ALA A 45 9.16 -4.66 -13.64
C ALA A 45 9.08 -6.08 -13.05
N PHE A 46 8.30 -6.26 -11.96
CA PHE A 46 8.12 -7.54 -11.27
C PHE A 46 6.74 -8.17 -11.47
N HIS A 47 5.94 -7.65 -12.42
CA HIS A 47 4.58 -8.14 -12.72
C HIS A 47 3.63 -8.11 -11.52
N LEU A 48 3.73 -7.09 -10.67
CA LEU A 48 2.83 -6.85 -9.55
C LEU A 48 1.63 -6.01 -10.01
N ASP A 49 0.78 -6.58 -10.86
CA ASP A 49 -0.32 -5.86 -11.54
C ASP A 49 -1.25 -5.10 -10.56
N THR A 50 -1.53 -5.70 -9.41
CA THR A 50 -2.37 -5.09 -8.35
C THR A 50 -1.70 -3.84 -7.76
N VAL A 51 -0.40 -3.91 -7.48
CA VAL A 51 0.38 -2.80 -6.91
C VAL A 51 0.55 -1.69 -7.95
N GLU A 52 0.80 -2.05 -9.21
CA GLU A 52 0.89 -1.10 -10.32
C GLU A 52 -0.42 -0.31 -10.51
N GLY A 53 -1.56 -1.01 -10.52
CA GLY A 53 -2.88 -0.38 -10.67
C GLY A 53 -3.22 0.57 -9.51
N LEU A 54 -2.90 0.17 -8.28
CA LEU A 54 -3.09 1.03 -7.10
C LEU A 54 -2.16 2.26 -7.14
N ALA A 55 -0.90 2.10 -7.54
CA ALA A 55 0.03 3.21 -7.68
C ALA A 55 -0.43 4.20 -8.77
N GLY A 56 -0.91 3.72 -9.91
CA GLY A 56 -1.47 4.58 -10.96
C GLY A 56 -2.74 5.33 -10.52
N THR A 57 -3.59 4.67 -9.71
CA THR A 57 -4.77 5.31 -9.14
C THR A 57 -4.39 6.39 -8.13
N LEU A 58 -3.38 6.12 -7.28
CA LEU A 58 -2.84 7.09 -6.34
C LEU A 58 -2.22 8.29 -7.06
N GLU A 59 -1.43 8.08 -8.11
CA GLU A 59 -0.86 9.17 -8.92
C GLU A 59 -1.95 10.08 -9.54
N SER A 60 -3.03 9.47 -10.04
CA SER A 60 -4.19 10.20 -10.57
C SER A 60 -4.90 10.98 -9.45
N ALA A 61 -5.10 10.36 -8.29
CA ALA A 61 -5.71 11.00 -7.14
C ALA A 61 -4.86 12.17 -6.61
N LEU A 62 -3.53 12.04 -6.58
CA LEU A 62 -2.59 13.10 -6.21
C LEU A 62 -2.63 14.26 -7.18
N SER A 63 -2.73 13.98 -8.48
CA SER A 63 -2.87 15.02 -9.51
C SER A 63 -4.18 15.80 -9.39
N LEU A 64 -5.28 15.14 -9.01
CA LEU A 64 -6.59 15.79 -8.85
C LEU A 64 -6.77 16.48 -7.48
N HIS A 65 -6.34 15.85 -6.39
CA HIS A 65 -6.70 16.24 -5.01
C HIS A 65 -5.50 16.73 -4.17
N GLY A 66 -4.27 16.58 -4.67
CA GLY A 66 -3.05 16.93 -3.95
C GLY A 66 -2.81 16.05 -2.70
N LEU A 67 -2.17 16.63 -1.68
CA LEU A 67 -1.84 15.96 -0.41
C LEU A 67 -3.04 15.85 0.54
N GLY A 68 -4.16 15.33 0.04
CA GLY A 68 -5.38 15.13 0.83
C GLY A 68 -5.27 13.94 1.79
N PRO A 69 -6.19 13.82 2.77
CA PRO A 69 -6.23 12.69 3.72
C PRO A 69 -6.43 11.34 3.03
N VAL A 70 -7.02 11.33 1.83
CA VAL A 70 -7.21 10.14 0.99
C VAL A 70 -5.89 9.45 0.60
N VAL A 71 -4.79 10.22 0.53
CA VAL A 71 -3.46 9.70 0.21
C VAL A 71 -3.04 8.65 1.23
N LEU A 72 -3.32 8.87 2.51
CA LEU A 72 -2.99 7.92 3.57
C LEU A 72 -3.78 6.62 3.43
N SER A 73 -5.05 6.69 3.01
CA SER A 73 -5.86 5.51 2.72
C SER A 73 -5.31 4.71 1.54
N TYR A 74 -4.86 5.38 0.48
CA TYR A 74 -4.23 4.71 -0.66
C TYR A 74 -2.86 4.11 -0.32
N LEU A 75 -2.07 4.77 0.53
CA LEU A 75 -0.81 4.21 1.03
C LEU A 75 -1.05 2.97 1.89
N ASP A 76 -2.09 2.97 2.72
CA ASP A 76 -2.50 1.79 3.50
C ASP A 76 -2.93 0.63 2.58
N LEU A 77 -3.70 0.91 1.53
CA LEU A 77 -4.08 -0.08 0.51
C LEU A 77 -2.87 -0.63 -0.26
N LEU A 78 -1.91 0.23 -0.63
CA LEU A 78 -0.66 -0.21 -1.27
C LEU A 78 0.13 -1.15 -0.36
N ARG A 79 0.18 -0.84 0.95
CA ARG A 79 0.84 -1.68 1.95
C ARG A 79 0.18 -3.06 2.05
N GLU A 80 -1.14 -3.12 2.11
CA GLU A 80 -1.89 -4.37 2.15
C GLU A 80 -1.69 -5.19 0.86
N ALA A 81 -1.69 -4.54 -0.31
CA ALA A 81 -1.45 -5.20 -1.59
C ALA A 81 -0.04 -5.80 -1.67
N ILE A 82 1.00 -5.05 -1.27
CA ILE A 82 2.38 -5.58 -1.24
C ILE A 82 2.49 -6.77 -0.28
N GLY A 83 1.82 -6.70 0.87
CA GLY A 83 1.78 -7.79 1.85
C GLY A 83 1.09 -9.06 1.34
N ALA A 84 0.08 -8.91 0.47
CA ALA A 84 -0.62 -10.04 -0.15
C ALA A 84 0.25 -10.76 -1.20
N GLU A 85 1.14 -10.04 -1.87
CA GLU A 85 2.11 -10.60 -2.84
C GLU A 85 3.31 -11.30 -2.15
N MET A 86 3.52 -11.07 -0.85
CA MET A 86 4.57 -11.77 -0.12
C MET A 86 4.22 -13.25 0.05
N PRO A 87 5.15 -14.18 -0.26
CA PRO A 87 4.89 -15.60 -0.11
C PRO A 87 4.56 -15.93 1.36
N VAL A 88 3.48 -16.69 1.55
CA VAL A 88 2.82 -17.04 2.83
C VAL A 88 3.78 -17.60 3.90
N SER A 89 5.00 -18.02 3.53
CA SER A 89 6.05 -18.44 4.46
C SER A 89 6.60 -17.34 5.38
N LEU A 90 6.32 -16.06 5.14
CA LEU A 90 6.67 -14.93 6.03
C LEU A 90 5.45 -14.31 6.75
N ILE A 91 4.24 -14.78 6.42
CA ILE A 91 3.01 -14.26 7.01
C ILE A 91 2.69 -15.12 8.23
N VAL A 92 3.12 -14.68 9.42
CA VAL A 92 2.43 -15.09 10.65
C VAL A 92 0.95 -14.77 10.43
N PRO A 93 0.00 -15.70 10.64
CA PRO A 93 -1.40 -15.43 10.38
C PRO A 93 -1.88 -14.36 11.35
N MET A 94 -1.85 -13.10 10.93
CA MET A 94 -2.54 -12.03 11.60
C MET A 94 -4.01 -12.17 11.18
N ILE A 95 -4.72 -12.95 11.99
CA ILE A 95 -6.16 -12.94 12.29
C ILE A 95 -6.98 -12.08 11.30
N PRO A 96 -7.94 -12.66 10.56
CA PRO A 96 -8.78 -11.89 9.65
C PRO A 96 -9.53 -10.81 10.42
N ARG A 97 -9.34 -9.56 9.97
CA ARG A 97 -10.00 -8.34 10.43
C ARG A 97 -11.53 -8.53 10.35
N ALA A 98 -12.19 -8.38 11.50
CA ALA A 98 -13.61 -8.61 11.69
C ALA A 98 -14.48 -7.84 10.67
N ALA A 99 -15.38 -8.56 10.00
CA ALA A 99 -16.45 -7.97 9.19
C ALA A 99 -17.73 -7.80 10.02
N SER A 100 -18.01 -6.52 10.32
CA SER A 100 -19.32 -5.85 10.37
C SER A 100 -20.29 -6.05 11.56
N PRO A 101 -20.88 -4.94 12.08
CA PRO A 101 -21.85 -4.95 13.16
C PRO A 101 -23.28 -5.19 12.63
N ALA A 102 -23.96 -6.21 13.13
CA ALA A 102 -25.39 -6.38 12.90
C ALA A 102 -26.19 -5.71 14.02
N ILE A 103 -26.83 -4.61 13.61
CA ILE A 103 -27.81 -3.77 14.28
C ILE A 103 -28.82 -4.55 15.14
N VAL A 104 -29.01 -4.06 16.37
CA VAL A 104 -30.11 -4.41 17.28
C VAL A 104 -31.43 -3.86 16.75
N PRO A 105 -32.51 -4.67 16.69
CA PRO A 105 -33.85 -4.15 16.84
C PRO A 105 -34.38 -4.46 18.24
N LEU A 106 -34.56 -3.39 19.02
CA LEU A 106 -35.39 -3.33 20.20
C LEU A 106 -36.85 -3.57 19.77
N ARG A 107 -37.53 -4.57 20.35
CA ARG A 107 -38.99 -4.59 20.41
C ARG A 107 -39.49 -5.00 21.79
N ALA A 108 -40.50 -4.23 22.21
CA ALA A 108 -41.18 -4.18 23.48
C ALA A 108 -41.98 -5.44 23.81
#